data_AF-A0A7C7BRS3-F1
#
_entry.id   AF-A0A7C7BRS3-F1
#
_cell.length_a   1.000
_cell.length_b   1.000
_cell.length_c   1.000
_cell.angle_alpha   90.00
_cell.angle_beta   90.00
_cell.angle_gamma   90.00
#
_symmetry.space_group_name_H-M   'P 1'
#
loop_
_entity.id
_entity.type
_entity.pdbx_description
1 polymer ?
#
loop_
_entity_poly.entity_id
_entity_poly.type
_entity_poly.pdbx_seq_one_letter_code
_entity_poly.pdbx_strand_id
1 'polypeptide(L)' 'MAKKKVFRAIGLMSGTSSDGIDVAYLESNGLSLSLLGGWATYPYSKSFRNRLRRINSDPSNQNGLERELTELHYR' A
#
# COMPACT_ATOMS: atom_id res chain seq x y z
N MET A 1 8.75 -36.63 -0.51
CA MET A 1 7.79 -35.56 -0.85
C MET A 1 8.55 -34.25 -0.97
N ALA A 2 8.36 -33.47 -2.03
CA ALA A 2 9.04 -32.18 -2.20
C ALA A 2 8.50 -31.16 -1.19
N LYS A 3 9.40 -30.43 -0.51
CA LYS A 3 9.01 -29.38 0.45
C LYS A 3 8.29 -28.27 -0.32
N LYS A 4 7.02 -28.01 0.01
CA LYS A 4 6.23 -26.96 -0.66
C LYS A 4 6.86 -25.60 -0.32
N LYS A 5 7.23 -24.81 -1.33
CA LYS A 5 7.84 -23.50 -1.14
C LYS A 5 6.84 -22.56 -0.46
N VAL A 6 7.27 -21.88 0.60
CA VAL A 6 6.50 -20.83 1.26
C VAL A 6 7.11 -19.49 0.88
N PHE A 7 6.26 -18.60 0.37
CA PHE A 7 6.58 -17.22 0.07
C PHE A 7 6.19 -16.36 1.25
N ARG A 8 7.07 -15.45 1.63
CA ARG A 8 6.82 -14.40 2.61
C ARG A 8 6.68 -13.10 1.85
N ALA A 9 5.60 -12.37 2.10
CA ALA A 9 5.31 -11.13 1.40
C ALA A 9 4.80 -10.06 2.37
N ILE A 10 5.03 -8.81 1.99
CA ILE A 10 4.40 -7.64 2.59
C ILE A 10 3.43 -7.11 1.55
N GLY A 11 2.14 -7.12 1.88
CA GLY A 11 1.11 -6.46 1.10
C GLY A 11 1.06 -4.99 1.49
N LEU A 12 1.00 -4.11 0.49
CA LEU A 12 0.85 -2.67 0.67
C LEU A 12 -0.36 -2.20 -0.14
N MET A 13 -1.21 -1.35 0.43
CA MET A 13 -2.39 -0.84 -0.25
C MET A 13 -2.67 0.61 0.14
N SER A 14 -3.02 1.42 -0.86
CA SER A 14 -3.55 2.77 -0.67
C SER A 14 -4.93 2.85 -1.29
N GLY A 15 -5.96 2.92 -0.45
CA GLY A 15 -7.35 2.96 -0.91
C GLY A 15 -7.74 4.32 -1.52
N THR A 16 -8.84 4.32 -2.27
CA THR A 16 -9.38 5.55 -2.89
C THR A 16 -9.92 6.57 -1.87
N SER A 17 -10.12 6.16 -0.61
CA SER A 17 -10.44 7.08 0.49
C SER A 17 -9.32 8.06 0.81
N SER A 18 -8.08 7.78 0.36
CA SER A 18 -6.90 8.63 0.53
C SER A 18 -6.50 8.84 1.99
N ASP A 19 -6.76 7.87 2.87
CA ASP A 19 -6.50 8.03 4.31
C ASP A 19 -5.07 7.68 4.72
N GLY A 20 -4.45 6.71 4.05
CA GLY A 20 -3.12 6.24 4.38
C GLY A 20 -2.73 4.99 3.61
N ILE A 21 -1.70 4.32 4.12
CA ILE A 21 -1.14 3.08 3.59
C ILE A 21 -1.44 1.96 4.57
N ASP A 22 -2.13 0.94 4.09
CA ASP A 22 -2.30 -0.31 4.81
C ASP A 22 -1.14 -1.24 4.48
N VAL A 23 -0.59 -1.88 5.51
CA VAL A 23 0.54 -2.81 5.42
C VAL A 23 0.14 -4.12 6.10
N ALA A 24 0.38 -5.26 5.46
CA ALA A 24 0.11 -6.57 6.03
C ALA A 24 1.22 -7.57 5.70
N TYR A 25 1.64 -8.35 6.69
CA TYR A 25 2.52 -9.50 6.47
C TYR A 25 1.70 -10.74 6.12
N LEU A 26 2.12 -11.50 5.12
CA LEU A 26 1.46 -12.75 4.72
C LEU A 26 2.46 -13.83 4.30
N GLU A 27 2.08 -15.08 4.55
CA GLU A 27 2.74 -16.24 3.97
C GLU A 27 1.79 -16.96 3.00
N SER A 28 2.32 -17.44 1.88
CA SER A 28 1.55 -18.13 0.85
C SER A 28 2.34 -19.27 0.24
N ASN A 29 1.65 -20.32 -0.21
CA ASN A 29 2.24 -21.40 -1.01
C ASN A 29 2.12 -21.16 -2.53
N GLY A 30 1.66 -19.97 -2.94
CA GLY A 30 1.40 -19.58 -4.32
C GLY A 30 -0.01 -19.91 -4.83
N LEU A 31 -0.80 -20.68 -4.08
CA LEU A 31 -2.20 -21.01 -4.40
C LEU A 31 -3.17 -20.53 -3.31
N SER A 32 -2.72 -20.55 -2.06
CA SER A 32 -3.49 -20.11 -0.91
C SER A 32 -2.59 -19.44 0.12
N LEU A 33 -3.20 -18.58 0.93
CA LEU A 33 -2.54 -18.03 2.11
C LEU A 33 -2.37 -19.13 3.15
N SER A 34 -1.17 -19.23 3.71
CA SER A 34 -0.87 -20.11 4.84
C SER A 34 -0.81 -19.36 6.17
N LEU A 35 -0.58 -18.04 6.13
CA LEU A 35 -0.61 -17.17 7.30
C LEU A 35 -1.05 -15.75 6.92
N LEU A 36 -1.92 -15.17 7.75
CA LEU A 36 -2.15 -13.72 7.84
C LEU A 36 -1.47 -13.23 9.11
N GLY A 37 -0.43 -12.42 8.95
CA GLY A 37 0.36 -11.91 10.06
C GLY A 37 -0.16 -10.57 10.60
N GLY A 38 0.75 -9.82 11.21
CA GLY A 38 0.47 -8.47 11.68
C GLY A 38 0.12 -7.53 10.52
N TRP A 39 -0.68 -6.52 10.85
CA TRP A 39 -1.07 -5.45 9.95
C TRP A 39 -1.02 -4.10 10.66
N ALA A 40 -0.89 -3.03 9.89
CA ALA A 40 -0.91 -1.66 10.38
C ALA A 40 -1.39 -0.70 9.29
N THR A 41 -1.92 0.44 9.71
CA THR A 41 -2.25 1.55 8.81
C THR A 41 -1.39 2.76 9.18
N TYR A 42 -0.71 3.32 8.18
CA TYR A 42 0.10 4.53 8.33
C TYR A 42 -0.63 5.70 7.69
N PRO A 43 -1.10 6.68 8.47
CA PRO A 43 -1.88 7.79 7.93
C PRO A 43 -0.99 8.70 7.08
N TYR A 44 -1.52 9.19 5.97
CA TYR A 44 -0.86 10.27 5.24
C TYR A 44 -0.84 11.57 6.05
N SER A 45 0.17 12.40 5.76
CA SER A 45 0.15 13.77 6.22
C SER A 45 -1.06 14.52 5.67
N LYS A 46 -1.59 15.48 6.43
CA LYS A 46 -2.73 16.30 6.02
C LYS A 46 -2.45 17.05 4.70
N SER A 47 -1.22 17.52 4.49
CA SER A 47 -0.80 18.22 3.27
C SER A 47 -0.81 17.31 2.05
N PHE A 48 -0.25 16.10 2.17
CA PHE A 48 -0.26 15.12 1.08
C PHE A 48 -1.69 14.69 0.76
N ARG A 49 -2.49 14.35 1.78
CA ARG A 49 -3.90 13.95 1.61
C ARG A 49 -4.72 15.01 0.86
N ASN A 50 -4.51 16.30 1.17
CA ASN A 50 -5.18 17.40 0.48
C ASN A 50 -4.77 17.50 -1.00
N ARG A 51 -3.48 17.35 -1.30
CA ARG A 51 -2.97 17.34 -2.68
C ARG A 51 -3.52 16.15 -3.48
N LEU A 52 -3.51 14.96 -2.88
CA LEU A 52 -4.01 13.74 -3.50
C LEU A 52 -5.49 13.86 -3.87
N ARG A 53 -6.33 14.35 -2.94
CA ARG A 53 -7.76 14.58 -3.23
C ARG A 53 -8.02 15.65 -4.30
N ARG A 54 -7.15 16.64 -4.40
CA ARG A 54 -7.32 17.73 -5.38
C ARG A 54 -7.21 17.23 -6.82
N ILE A 55 -6.54 16.10 -7.07
CA ILE A 55 -6.49 15.47 -8.41
C ILE A 55 -7.90 15.19 -8.94
N ASN A 56 -8.83 14.77 -8.08
CA ASN A 56 -10.20 14.44 -8.49
C ASN A 56 -10.95 15.65 -9.09
N SER A 57 -10.61 16.86 -8.65
CA SER A 57 -11.18 18.12 -9.17
C SER A 57 -10.31 18.79 -10.23
N ASP A 58 -9.00 18.53 -10.22
CA ASP A 58 -8.00 19.16 -11.08
C ASP A 58 -6.89 18.15 -11.41
N PRO A 59 -7.09 17.33 -12.46
CA PRO A 59 -6.12 16.30 -12.86
C PRO A 59 -4.76 16.87 -13.29
N SER A 60 -4.68 18.16 -13.64
CA SER A 60 -3.41 18.80 -14.00
C SER A 60 -2.45 18.92 -12.82
N ASN A 61 -2.97 18.82 -11.60
CA ASN A 61 -2.21 18.90 -10.35
C ASN A 61 -1.56 17.56 -9.92
N GLN A 62 -1.36 16.63 -10.86
CA GLN A 62 -0.77 15.31 -10.61
C GLN A 62 0.77 15.30 -10.57
N ASN A 63 1.44 16.40 -10.97
CA ASN A 63 2.89 16.44 -11.12
C ASN A 63 3.63 15.97 -9.86
N GLY A 64 4.37 14.87 -9.98
CA GLY A 64 5.17 14.27 -8.92
C GLY A 64 4.38 13.53 -7.82
N LEU A 65 3.04 13.56 -7.83
CA LEU A 65 2.22 12.89 -6.82
C LEU A 65 2.32 11.37 -6.89
N GLU A 66 2.37 10.79 -8.09
CA GLU A 66 2.59 9.34 -8.29
C GLU A 66 3.89 8.88 -7.63
N ARG A 67 4.98 9.63 -7.86
CA ARG A 67 6.29 9.34 -7.28
C ARG A 67 6.25 9.49 -5.76
N GLU A 68 5.72 10.59 -5.24
CA GLU A 68 5.62 10.82 -3.80
C GLU A 68 4.77 9.74 -3.11
N LEU A 69 3.64 9.34 -3.73
CA LEU A 69 2.81 8.23 -3.25
C LEU A 69 3.61 6.92 -3.18
N THR A 70 4.38 6.61 -4.22
CA THR A 70 5.24 5.42 -4.27
C THR A 70 6.31 5.44 -3.16
N GLU A 71 6.97 6.57 -2.97
CA GLU A 71 8.01 6.72 -1.93
C GLU A 71 7.45 6.58 -0.51
N LEU A 72 6.20 6.97 -0.27
CA LEU A 72 5.55 6.76 1.02
C LEU A 72 5.34 5.28 1.37
N HIS A 73 5.32 4.37 0.38
CA HIS A 73 5.19 2.93 0.62
C HIS A 73 6.52 2.25 0.99
N TYR A 74 7.63 2.95 0.78
CA TYR A 74 8.98 2.48 1.11
C TYR A 74 9.48 2.98 2.47
N ARG A 75 9.09 4.21 2.85
CA ARG A 75 9.55 4.91 4.05
C ARG A 75 8.90 4.38 5.33
#